data_AF-A0A7C7UHV9-F1
#
_entry.id   AF-A0A7C7UHV9-F1
#
_cell.length_a   1.000
_cell.length_b   1.000
_cell.length_c   1.000
_cell.angle_alpha   90.00
_cell.angle_beta   90.00
_cell.angle_gamma   90.00
#
_symmetry.space_group_name_H-M   'P 1'
#
loop_
_entity.id
_entity.type
_entity.pdbx_description
1 polymer ?
#
loop_
_entity_poly.entity_id
_entity_poly.type
_entity_poly.pdbx_seq_one_letter_code
_entity_poly.pdbx_strand_id
1 'polypeptide(L)'
;MDASTALQLLLDAHRLKRTPRTGWVMRGVADAESVADHSFGVAFISLILAELVDQPLDKAKLLTIALLHDLPESVVSDLPTAAAAY
;
A
#
# COMPACT_ATOMS: atom_id res chain seq x y z
N MET A 1 -19.78 -6.36 10.90
CA MET A 1 -19.25 -4.98 10.96
C MET A 1 -20.44 -4.04 10.89
N ASP A 2 -20.59 -3.13 11.85
CA ASP A 2 -21.60 -2.07 11.75
C ASP A 2 -21.11 -0.90 10.89
N ALA A 3 -22.00 0.03 10.56
CA ALA A 3 -21.68 1.15 9.67
C ALA A 3 -20.59 2.07 10.25
N SER A 4 -20.56 2.27 11.56
CA SER A 4 -19.56 3.11 12.24
C SER A 4 -18.16 2.51 12.14
N THR A 5 -18.05 1.20 12.37
CA THR A 5 -16.80 0.44 12.26
C THR A 5 -16.31 0.43 10.82
N ALA A 6 -17.22 0.25 9.85
CA ALA A 6 -16.87 0.31 8.43
C ALA A 6 -16.35 1.70 8.03
N LEU A 7 -17.04 2.76 8.47
CA LEU A 7 -16.62 4.14 8.21
C LEU A 7 -15.24 4.41 8.80
N GLN A 8 -14.96 3.97 10.02
CA GLN A 8 -13.66 4.16 10.65
C GLN A 8 -12.54 3.49 9.86
N LEU A 9 -12.74 2.23 9.44
CA LEU A 9 -11.78 1.52 8.60
C LEU A 9 -11.51 2.25 7.27
N LEU A 10 -12.57 2.74 6.62
CA LEU A 10 -12.45 3.49 5.37
C LEU A 10 -11.69 4.81 5.56
N LEU A 11 -11.94 5.52 6.66
CA LEU A 11 -11.24 6.76 7.00
C LEU A 11 -9.76 6.51 7.31
N ASP A 12 -9.44 5.41 7.99
CA ASP A 12 -8.06 5.03 8.30
C ASP A 12 -7.32 4.65 7.01
N ALA A 13 -7.90 3.80 6.16
CA ALA A 13 -7.33 3.49 4.84
C ALA A 13 -7.12 4.74 3.97
N HIS A 14 -8.04 5.72 4.05
CA HIS A 14 -7.92 6.98 3.30
C HIS A 14 -6.71 7.83 3.72
N ARG A 15 -6.16 7.63 4.93
CA ARG A 15 -4.94 8.33 5.36
C ARG A 15 -3.75 8.04 4.46
N LEU A 16 -3.70 6.85 3.86
CA LEU A 16 -2.62 6.44 2.95
C LEU A 16 -2.45 7.36 1.74
N LYS A 17 -3.52 8.07 1.32
CA LYS A 17 -3.43 9.08 0.24
C LYS A 17 -2.63 10.33 0.62
N ARG A 18 -2.36 10.51 1.92
CA ARG A 18 -1.60 11.63 2.48
C ARG A 18 -0.34 11.16 3.22
N THR A 19 -0.08 9.85 3.21
CA THR A 19 1.17 9.27 3.74
C THR A 19 2.17 9.22 2.59
N PRO A 20 3.20 10.07 2.55
CA PRO A 20 4.22 10.00 1.52
C PRO A 20 5.11 8.77 1.72
N ARG A 21 5.68 8.25 0.63
CA ARG A 21 6.72 7.22 0.71
C ARG A 21 8.01 7.84 1.26
N THR A 22 8.31 7.55 2.53
CA THR A 22 9.37 8.19 3.33
C THR A 22 10.75 8.03 2.69
N GLY A 23 11.02 6.91 2.02
CA GLY A 23 12.27 6.68 1.30
C GLY A 23 12.59 7.77 0.26
N TRP A 24 11.59 8.23 -0.49
CA TRP A 24 11.73 9.32 -1.47
C TRP A 24 11.91 10.68 -0.79
N VAL A 25 11.12 10.95 0.25
CA VAL A 25 11.22 12.19 1.04
C VAL A 25 12.61 12.35 1.63
N MET A 26 13.17 11.29 2.21
CA MET A 26 14.54 11.28 2.76
C MET A 26 15.63 11.54 1.71
N ARG A 27 15.31 11.43 0.42
CA ARG A 27 16.21 11.63 -0.73
C ARG A 27 15.95 12.96 -1.43
N GLY A 28 15.12 13.83 -0.84
CA GLY A 28 14.86 15.18 -1.33
C GLY A 28 13.88 15.25 -2.49
N VAL A 29 13.11 14.18 -2.75
CA VAL A 29 12.02 14.22 -3.74
C VAL A 29 10.85 14.96 -3.12
N ALA A 30 10.52 16.13 -3.68
CA ALA A 30 9.47 17.02 -3.14
C ALA A 30 8.06 16.43 -3.28
N ASP A 31 7.74 15.91 -4.47
CA ASP A 31 6.43 15.30 -4.78
C ASP A 31 6.55 13.78 -4.77
N ALA A 32 6.94 13.22 -3.62
CA ALA A 32 6.99 11.78 -3.41
C ALA A 32 5.58 11.17 -3.58
N GLU A 33 5.51 9.99 -4.20
CA GLU A 33 4.25 9.23 -4.28
C GLU A 33 3.70 8.95 -2.87
N SER A 34 2.37 8.85 -2.76
CA SER A 34 1.75 8.38 -1.52
C SER A 34 1.78 6.85 -1.42
N VAL A 35 1.58 6.31 -0.22
CA VAL A 35 1.42 4.85 -0.02
C VAL A 35 0.22 4.31 -0.79
N ALA A 36 -0.83 5.11 -0.99
CA ALA A 36 -1.96 4.74 -1.83
C ALA A 36 -1.60 4.66 -3.32
N ASP A 37 -0.77 5.60 -3.83
CA ASP A 37 -0.27 5.56 -5.22
C ASP A 37 0.61 4.31 -5.42
N HIS A 38 1.49 4.03 -4.45
CA HIS A 38 2.31 2.83 -4.42
C HIS A 38 1.46 1.56 -4.46
N SER A 39 0.47 1.44 -3.58
CA SER A 39 -0.42 0.28 -3.50
C SER A 39 -1.21 0.05 -4.79
N PHE A 40 -1.66 1.12 -5.45
CA PHE A 40 -2.27 1.02 -6.77
C PHE A 40 -1.28 0.48 -7.82
N GLY A 41 -0.05 1.01 -7.83
CA GLY A 41 1.02 0.52 -8.69
C GLY A 41 1.33 -0.96 -8.49
N VAL A 42 1.46 -1.40 -7.24
CA VAL A 42 1.70 -2.81 -6.87
C VAL A 42 0.55 -3.70 -7.33
N ALA A 43 -0.70 -3.29 -7.13
CA ALA A 43 -1.87 -4.05 -7.58
C ALA A 43 -1.92 -4.17 -9.11
N PHE A 44 -1.65 -3.09 -9.84
CA PHE A 44 -1.61 -3.09 -11.30
C PHE A 44 -0.48 -3.96 -11.85
N ILE A 45 0.73 -3.82 -11.31
CA ILE A 45 1.88 -4.66 -11.68
C ILE A 45 1.57 -6.13 -11.38
N SER A 46 1.01 -6.44 -10.21
CA SER A 46 0.65 -7.81 -9.83
C SER A 46 -0.35 -8.43 -10.80
N LEU A 47 -1.34 -7.66 -11.26
CA LEU A 47 -2.32 -8.12 -12.25
C LEU A 47 -1.64 -8.50 -13.58
N ILE A 48 -0.74 -7.66 -14.09
CA ILE A 48 -0.03 -7.92 -15.35
C ILE A 48 0.95 -9.08 -15.20
N LEU A 49 1.73 -9.12 -14.12
CA LEU A 49 2.68 -10.20 -13.88
C LEU A 49 1.98 -11.55 -13.69
N ALA A 50 0.76 -11.58 -13.14
CA ALA A 50 -0.01 -12.82 -13.02
C ALA A 50 -0.32 -13.49 -14.37
N GLU A 51 -0.29 -12.76 -15.49
CA GLU A 51 -0.45 -13.33 -16.83
C GLU A 51 0.85 -13.94 -17.38
N LEU A 52 2.00 -13.64 -16.76
CA LEU A 52 3.33 -14.05 -17.22
C LEU A 52 3.90 -15.25 -16.44
N VAL A 53 3.22 -15.69 -15.38
CA VAL A 53 3.67 -16.84 -14.58
C VAL A 53 2.93 -18.10 -15.02
N ASP A 54 3.67 -19.17 -15.29
CA ASP A 54 3.10 -20.45 -15.75
C ASP A 54 2.34 -21.24 -14.65
N GLN A 55 2.27 -20.70 -13.44
CA GLN A 55 1.62 -21.35 -12.30
C GLN A 55 0.19 -20.80 -12.08
N PRO A 56 -0.78 -21.65 -11.73
CA PRO A 56 -2.12 -21.16 -11.43
C PRO A 56 -2.11 -20.25 -10.19
N LEU A 57 -2.65 -19.03 -10.34
CA LEU A 57 -2.74 -18.03 -9.29
C LEU A 57 -4.21 -17.67 -9.02
N ASP A 58 -4.56 -17.53 -7.74
CA ASP A 58 -5.80 -16.88 -7.35
C ASP A 58 -5.63 -15.35 -7.44
N LYS A 59 -6.12 -14.77 -8.55
CA LYS A 59 -6.03 -13.33 -8.82
C LYS A 59 -6.80 -12.49 -7.78
N ALA A 60 -7.91 -13.00 -7.25
CA ALA A 60 -8.67 -12.26 -6.24
C ALA A 60 -7.87 -12.17 -4.93
N LYS A 61 -7.26 -13.27 -4.50
CA LYS A 61 -6.34 -13.27 -3.35
C LYS A 61 -5.12 -12.40 -3.59
N LEU A 62 -4.49 -12.50 -4.77
CA LEU A 62 -3.32 -11.69 -5.13
C LEU A 62 -3.62 -10.19 -5.04
N LEU A 63 -4.70 -9.73 -5.67
CA LEU A 63 -5.09 -8.31 -5.65
C LEU A 63 -5.51 -7.86 -4.25
N THR A 64 -6.15 -8.73 -3.47
CA THR A 64 -6.49 -8.43 -2.08
C THR A 64 -5.24 -8.20 -1.23
N ILE A 65 -4.21 -9.04 -1.40
CA ILE A 65 -2.93 -8.85 -0.71
C ILE A 65 -2.28 -7.54 -1.15
N ALA A 66 -2.17 -7.29 -2.46
CA ALA A 66 -1.55 -6.08 -2.99
C ALA A 66 -2.22 -4.79 -2.47
N LEU A 67 -3.55 -4.77 -2.38
CA LEU A 67 -4.28 -3.60 -1.86
C LEU A 67 -4.13 -3.39 -0.35
N LEU A 68 -3.86 -4.45 0.42
CA LEU A 68 -3.85 -4.41 1.88
C LEU A 68 -2.44 -4.46 2.50
N HIS A 69 -1.40 -4.75 1.71
CA HIS A 69 -0.06 -5.05 2.24
C HIS A 69 0.52 -3.93 3.11
N ASP A 70 0.29 -2.67 2.72
CA ASP A 70 0.74 -1.48 3.46
C ASP A 70 -0.40 -0.81 4.26
N LEU A 71 -1.56 -1.44 4.40
CA LEU A 71 -2.66 -0.87 5.21
C LEU A 71 -2.24 -0.48 6.65
N PRO A 72 -1.37 -1.24 7.35
CA PRO A 72 -0.88 -0.84 8.67
C PRO A 72 -0.21 0.55 8.70
N GLU A 73 0.37 1.03 7.59
CA GLU A 73 1.02 2.34 7.48
C GLU A 73 0.03 3.51 7.64
N SER A 74 -1.27 3.25 7.56
CA SER A 74 -2.30 4.24 7.92
C SER A 74 -2.27 4.67 9.39
N VAL A 75 -1.65 3.85 10.24
CA VAL A 75 -1.48 4.08 11.68
C VAL A 75 -0.01 4.35 12.02
N VAL A 76 0.91 3.59 11.45
CA VAL A 76 2.34 3.65 11.84
C VAL A 76 3.20 4.56 10.95
N SER A 77 2.63 5.15 9.89
CA SER A 77 3.34 5.81 8.77
C SER A 77 4.23 4.86 7.96
N ASP A 78 4.80 5.33 6.84
CA ASP A 78 5.75 4.54 6.05
C ASP A 78 7.11 4.51 6.75
N LEU A 79 7.42 3.39 7.39
CA LEU A 79 8.69 3.18 8.09
C LEU A 79 9.77 2.78 7.07
N PRO A 80 10.74 3.66 6.78
CA PRO A 80 11.74 3.37 5.76
C PRO A 80 12.68 2.27 6.25
N THR A 81 13.31 1.53 5.33
CA THR A 81 14.29 0.48 5.66
C THR A 81 15.42 0.98 6.56
N ALA A 82 15.80 2.27 6.46
CA ALA A 82 16.80 2.88 7.34
C ALA A 82 16.39 2.90 8.83
N ALA A 83 15.09 2.89 9.13
CA ALA A 83 14.56 2.84 10.49
C ALA A 83 14.55 1.41 11.06
N ALA A 84 14.64 0.37 10.24
CA ALA A 84 14.63 -1.03 10.69
C ALA A 84 15.86 -1.45 11.51
N ALA A 85 16.89 -0.60 11.58
CA ALA A 85 18.10 -0.83 12.36
C ALA A 85 18.01 -0.35 13.81
N TYR A 86 16.87 0.22 14.23
CA TYR A 86 16.62 0.79 15.56
C TYR A 86 15.39 0.15 16.21
#